data_AF-A0A925RN03-F1
#
_entry.id   AF-A0A925RN03-F1
#
_cell.length_a   1.000
_cell.length_b   1.000
_cell.length_c   1.000
_cell.angle_alpha   90.00
_cell.angle_beta   90.00
_cell.angle_gamma   90.00
#
_symmetry.space_group_name_H-M   'P 1'
#
loop_
_entity.id
_entity.type
_entity.pdbx_description
1 polymer ?
#
loop_
_entity_poly.entity_id
_entity_poly.type
_entity_poly.pdbx_seq_one_letter_code
_entity_poly.pdbx_strand_id
1 'polypeptide(L)'
;MDPAVLPILCCPRCRADAPFKNLRTPRCRTCGLEPTTTVPGLLDLIDTSAGEAPTATAEQRLMESELVARLYDRFWRPTFVRMLAGKGAGSAVGGLSGELFIHKHGLGLDDRSGPWLDLSCGPGAFARALAAAAPGALIVGLDLSRAMLDVAAQRTAGY
;
A
#
# COMPACT_ATOMS: atom_id res chain seq x y z
N MET A 1 -9.47 6.15 -7.34
CA MET A 1 -8.79 6.82 -6.21
C MET A 1 -9.68 7.95 -5.75
N ASP A 2 -9.92 8.03 -4.44
CA ASP A 2 -10.80 9.03 -3.82
C ASP A 2 -10.11 10.41 -3.77
N PRO A 3 -10.76 11.52 -4.21
CA PRO A 3 -10.20 12.87 -4.07
C PRO A 3 -9.88 13.29 -2.63
N ALA A 4 -10.46 12.63 -1.61
CA ALA A 4 -10.15 12.85 -0.20
C ALA A 4 -8.67 12.60 0.16
N VAL A 5 -7.89 11.93 -0.71
CA VAL A 5 -6.44 11.78 -0.53
C VAL A 5 -5.67 13.07 -0.83
N LEU A 6 -6.19 13.99 -1.65
CA LEU A 6 -5.47 15.18 -2.11
C LEU A 6 -4.89 16.06 -0.98
N PRO A 7 -5.64 16.34 0.11
CA PRO A 7 -5.14 17.17 1.20
C PRO A 7 -4.02 16.53 2.02
N ILE A 8 -3.89 15.20 2.01
CA ILE A 8 -2.93 14.45 2.82
C ILE A 8 -1.66 14.06 2.06
N LEU A 9 -1.54 14.44 0.78
CA LEU A 9 -0.34 14.22 -0.01
C LEU A 9 0.66 15.37 0.16
N CYS A 10 1.94 15.03 0.14
CA CYS A 10 3.04 15.98 0.02
C CYS A 10 3.80 15.70 -1.29
N CYS A 11 4.40 16.73 -1.88
CA CYS A 11 5.19 16.56 -3.11
C CYS A 11 6.51 15.84 -2.77
N PRO A 12 6.86 14.74 -3.44
CA PRO A 12 8.10 14.02 -3.15
C PRO A 12 9.35 14.84 -3.50
N ARG A 13 9.25 15.77 -4.46
CA ARG A 13 10.36 16.62 -4.91
C ARG A 13 10.58 17.86 -4.02
N CYS A 14 9.55 18.69 -3.85
CA CYS A 14 9.68 19.98 -3.16
C CYS A 14 9.01 20.03 -1.79
N ARG A 15 8.44 18.92 -1.31
CA ARG A 15 7.74 18.80 -0.02
C ARG A 15 6.54 19.72 0.17
N ALA A 16 6.07 20.39 -0.88
CA ALA A 16 4.85 21.20 -0.82
C ALA A 16 3.64 20.34 -0.38
N ASP A 17 2.91 20.83 0.62
CA ASP A 17 1.70 20.22 1.13
C ASP A 17 0.52 20.40 0.17
N ALA A 18 -0.36 19.38 0.11
CA ALA A 18 -1.50 19.30 -0.80
C ALA A 18 -1.14 19.81 -2.21
N PRO A 19 -0.10 19.23 -2.86
CA PRO A 19 0.52 19.83 -4.03
C PRO A 19 -0.33 19.68 -5.30
N PHE A 20 -1.27 18.73 -5.31
CA PHE A 20 -2.06 18.34 -6.47
C PHE A 20 -3.50 18.84 -6.33
N LYS A 21 -4.09 19.31 -7.43
CA LYS A 21 -5.52 19.69 -7.49
C LYS A 21 -6.40 18.61 -8.13
N ASN A 22 -5.82 17.71 -8.92
CA ASN A 22 -6.54 16.71 -9.69
C ASN A 22 -5.71 15.42 -9.73
N LEU A 23 -6.31 14.30 -9.34
CA LEU A 23 -5.64 12.98 -9.34
C LEU A 23 -5.54 12.34 -10.73
N ARG A 24 -6.36 12.76 -11.70
CA ARG A 24 -6.31 12.25 -13.09
C ARG A 24 -5.14 12.84 -13.88
N THR A 25 -4.78 14.07 -13.54
CA THR A 25 -3.68 14.82 -14.15
C THR A 25 -2.89 15.51 -13.02
N PRO A 26 -2.22 14.75 -12.16
CA PRO A 26 -1.55 15.29 -10.99
C PRO A 26 -0.37 16.14 -11.44
N ARG A 27 -0.37 17.40 -11.02
CA ARG A 27 0.73 18.34 -11.25
C ARG A 27 0.97 19.16 -10.01
N CYS A 28 2.20 19.13 -9.49
CA CYS A 28 2.57 19.90 -8.32
C CYS A 28 2.48 21.40 -8.64
N ARG A 29 1.67 22.13 -7.87
CA ARG A 29 1.49 23.58 -8.03
C ARG A 29 2.77 24.42 -7.78
N THR A 30 3.77 23.84 -7.12
CA THR A 30 5.00 24.55 -6.72
C THR A 30 6.17 24.25 -7.67
N CYS A 31 6.51 22.98 -7.85
CA CYS A 31 7.69 22.59 -8.64
C CYS A 31 7.36 21.96 -10.01
N GLY A 32 6.07 21.83 -10.35
CA GLY A 32 5.64 21.27 -11.63
C GLY A 32 5.87 19.76 -11.82
N LEU A 33 6.21 19.00 -10.77
CA LEU A 33 6.31 17.54 -10.85
C LEU A 33 4.97 16.95 -11.31
N GLU A 34 5.01 16.03 -12.27
CA GLU A 34 3.87 15.30 -12.82
C GLU A 34 4.02 13.80 -12.56
N PRO A 35 3.44 13.28 -11.45
CA PRO A 35 3.43 11.86 -11.13
C PRO A 35 2.78 10.99 -12.22
N THR A 36 3.27 9.76 -12.38
CA THR A 36 2.72 8.81 -13.35
C THR A 36 1.43 8.16 -12.84
N THR A 37 0.42 8.04 -13.70
CA THR A 37 -0.89 7.45 -13.38
C THR A 37 -1.30 6.36 -14.38
N THR A 38 -0.40 5.45 -14.72
CA THR A 38 -0.63 4.40 -15.73
C THR A 38 -1.64 3.34 -15.29
N VAL A 39 -1.83 3.14 -13.98
CA VAL A 39 -2.77 2.18 -13.42
C VAL A 39 -3.87 2.92 -12.65
N PRO A 40 -5.15 2.70 -12.99
CA PRO A 40 -6.25 3.31 -12.27
C PRO A 40 -6.18 2.99 -10.77
N GLY A 41 -6.31 4.02 -9.93
CA GLY A 41 -6.27 3.83 -8.48
C GLY A 41 -4.86 3.87 -7.87
N LEU A 42 -3.81 3.96 -8.69
CA LEU A 42 -2.42 4.09 -8.24
C LEU A 42 -1.83 5.45 -8.65
N LEU A 43 -1.11 6.09 -7.74
CA LEU A 43 -0.38 7.33 -7.97
C LEU A 43 1.10 7.07 -7.72
N ASP A 44 1.92 7.11 -8.77
CA ASP A 44 3.34 6.84 -8.67
C ASP A 44 4.11 8.11 -8.28
N LEU A 45 4.49 8.18 -7.01
CA LEU A 45 5.19 9.33 -6.42
C LEU A 45 6.71 9.16 -6.39
N ILE A 46 7.26 8.12 -7.03
CA ILE A 46 8.71 7.93 -7.08
C ILE A 46 9.28 8.84 -8.16
N ASP A 47 10.04 9.85 -7.73
CA ASP A 47 10.73 10.76 -8.64
C ASP A 47 12.07 10.17 -9.11
N THR A 48 12.05 9.42 -10.20
CA THR A 48 13.26 8.82 -10.81
C THR A 48 14.19 9.84 -11.46
N SER A 49 13.77 11.10 -11.60
CA SER A 49 14.62 12.17 -12.14
C SER A 49 15.57 12.77 -11.09
N ALA A 50 15.36 12.47 -9.80
CA ALA A 50 16.11 13.04 -8.68
C ALA A 50 17.39 12.26 -8.28
N GLY A 51 17.71 11.14 -8.93
CA GLY A 51 18.92 10.39 -8.64
C GLY A 51 18.79 8.90 -8.93
N GLU A 52 19.95 8.29 -9.17
CA GLU A 52 20.22 6.92 -9.61
C GLU A 52 19.14 5.89 -9.21
N ALA A 53 18.61 5.19 -10.21
CA ALA A 53 17.76 4.03 -9.96
C ALA A 53 18.48 3.13 -8.96
N PRO A 54 17.85 2.78 -7.81
CA PRO A 54 18.49 1.91 -6.85
C PRO A 54 18.98 0.68 -7.60
N THR A 55 20.25 0.33 -7.43
CA THR A 55 20.83 -0.89 -7.99
C THR A 55 20.03 -2.04 -7.42
N ALA A 56 19.02 -2.48 -8.17
CA ALA A 56 18.11 -3.51 -7.75
C ALA A 56 18.95 -4.77 -7.49
N THR A 57 19.12 -5.12 -6.21
CA THR A 57 19.78 -6.37 -5.86
C THR A 57 18.98 -7.54 -6.44
N ALA A 58 19.61 -8.69 -6.61
CA ALA A 58 18.93 -9.85 -7.18
C ALA A 58 17.65 -10.20 -6.41
N GLU A 59 17.65 -9.96 -5.10
CA GLU A 59 16.50 -10.10 -4.19
C GLU A 59 15.39 -9.06 -4.49
N GLN A 60 15.74 -7.81 -4.79
CA GLN A 60 14.78 -6.77 -5.18
C GLN A 60 14.15 -7.09 -6.54
N ARG A 61 14.92 -7.56 -7.52
CA ARG A 61 14.39 -8.02 -8.83
C ARG A 61 13.47 -9.25 -8.70
N LEU A 62 13.78 -10.15 -7.77
CA LEU A 62 12.93 -11.29 -7.48
C LEU A 62 11.61 -10.86 -6.82
N MET A 63 11.66 -9.87 -5.91
CA MET A 63 10.48 -9.25 -5.27
C MET A 63 9.61 -8.44 -6.25
N GLU A 64 10.20 -7.92 -7.33
CA GLU A 64 9.48 -7.22 -8.42
C GLU A 64 8.81 -8.17 -9.43
N SER A 65 9.06 -9.47 -9.35
CA SER A 65 8.42 -10.44 -10.24
C SER A 65 6.92 -10.55 -9.94
N GLU A 66 6.07 -10.35 -10.95
CA GLU A 66 4.61 -10.57 -10.86
C GLU A 66 4.25 -11.97 -10.30
N LEU A 67 5.05 -12.99 -10.64
CA LEU A 67 4.84 -14.34 -10.17
C LEU A 67 5.05 -14.43 -8.65
N VAL A 68 6.13 -13.80 -8.15
CA VAL A 68 6.42 -13.72 -6.71
C VAL A 68 5.34 -12.88 -6.03
N ALA A 69 4.98 -11.70 -6.53
CA ALA A 69 3.91 -10.87 -5.95
C ALA A 69 2.57 -11.61 -5.83
N ARG A 70 2.22 -12.43 -6.84
CA ARG A 70 0.97 -13.23 -6.83
C ARG A 70 1.03 -14.43 -5.88
N LEU A 71 2.20 -15.05 -5.70
CA LEU A 71 2.38 -16.26 -4.86
C LEU A 71 2.92 -15.96 -3.44
N TYR A 72 3.42 -14.74 -3.19
CA TYR A 72 4.03 -14.31 -1.92
C TYR A 72 3.07 -14.47 -0.74
N ASP A 73 1.87 -13.90 -0.83
CA ASP A 73 0.85 -13.99 0.22
C ASP A 73 0.35 -15.42 0.43
N ARG A 74 0.31 -16.22 -0.63
CA ARG A 74 -0.27 -17.57 -0.63
C ARG A 74 0.68 -18.62 -0.06
N PHE A 75 1.97 -18.50 -0.34
CA PHE A 75 2.98 -19.50 0.06
C PHE A 75 4.01 -18.96 1.04
N TRP A 76 4.48 -17.72 0.89
CA TRP A 76 5.60 -17.25 1.70
C TRP A 76 5.15 -16.80 3.09
N ARG A 77 4.07 -16.03 3.22
CA ARG A 77 3.56 -15.60 4.54
C ARG A 77 3.23 -16.77 5.50
N PRO A 78 2.49 -17.82 5.09
CA PRO A 78 2.24 -18.97 5.96
C PRO A 78 3.51 -19.77 6.27
N THR A 79 4.43 -19.88 5.31
CA THR A 79 5.65 -20.69 5.44
C THR A 79 6.68 -19.99 6.33
N PHE A 80 6.88 -18.68 6.19
CA PHE A 80 7.80 -17.89 7.00
C PHE A 80 7.30 -17.72 8.44
N VAL A 81 6.01 -17.43 8.65
CA VAL A 81 5.39 -17.42 9.99
C VAL A 81 5.53 -18.79 10.65
N ARG A 82 5.31 -19.88 9.91
CA ARG A 82 5.48 -21.24 10.43
C ARG A 82 6.94 -21.62 10.70
N MET A 83 7.89 -21.02 9.98
CA MET A 83 9.32 -21.32 10.11
C MET A 83 10.00 -20.50 11.20
N LEU A 84 9.70 -19.20 11.34
CA LEU A 84 10.29 -18.31 12.35
C LEU A 84 9.56 -18.35 13.70
N ALA A 85 8.22 -18.32 13.69
CA ALA A 85 7.43 -18.31 14.93
C ALA A 85 7.04 -19.72 15.41
N GLY A 86 7.50 -20.76 14.71
CA GLY A 86 7.31 -22.16 15.06
C GLY A 86 6.02 -22.78 14.53
N LYS A 87 5.94 -24.12 14.60
CA LYS A 87 4.74 -24.89 14.22
C LYS A 87 3.57 -24.47 15.11
N GLY A 88 2.64 -23.70 14.56
CA GLY A 88 1.39 -23.32 15.23
C GLY A 88 1.19 -21.82 15.46
N ALA A 89 2.17 -20.96 15.17
CA ALA A 89 2.02 -19.52 15.32
C ALA A 89 0.90 -18.93 14.45
N GLY A 90 0.79 -19.36 13.19
CA GLY A 90 -0.31 -18.94 12.31
C GLY A 90 -1.70 -19.34 12.83
N SER A 91 -1.81 -20.45 13.56
CA SER A 91 -3.06 -20.87 14.23
C SER A 91 -3.27 -20.19 15.59
N ALA A 92 -2.20 -19.79 16.30
CA ALA A 92 -2.29 -19.12 17.60
C ALA A 92 -2.77 -17.67 17.48
N VAL A 93 -2.45 -16.98 16.38
CA VAL A 93 -2.88 -15.59 16.11
C VAL A 93 -4.11 -15.53 15.19
N GLY A 94 -4.68 -16.68 14.80
CA GLY A 94 -5.90 -16.72 13.96
C GLY A 94 -5.72 -16.23 12.52
N GLY A 95 -4.48 -16.26 11.99
CA GLY A 95 -4.15 -15.76 10.65
C GLY A 95 -4.47 -14.27 10.47
N LEU A 96 -4.78 -13.86 9.23
CA LEU A 96 -5.08 -12.47 8.89
C LEU A 96 -6.25 -11.89 9.71
N SER A 97 -7.25 -12.71 10.03
CA SER A 97 -8.42 -12.28 10.80
C SER A 97 -8.07 -11.92 12.25
N GLY A 98 -7.23 -12.71 12.91
CA GLY A 98 -6.81 -12.38 14.28
C GLY A 98 -5.76 -11.27 14.33
N GLU A 99 -4.88 -11.18 13.32
CA GLU A 99 -4.03 -9.99 13.16
C GLU A 99 -4.87 -8.73 12.96
N LEU A 100 -5.89 -8.76 12.09
CA LEU A 100 -6.82 -7.64 11.88
C LEU A 100 -7.56 -7.29 13.16
N PHE A 101 -7.99 -8.27 13.95
CA PHE A 101 -8.65 -8.02 15.24
C PHE A 101 -7.75 -7.23 16.19
N ILE A 102 -6.49 -7.64 16.35
CA ILE A 102 -5.50 -6.93 17.19
C ILE A 102 -5.30 -5.50 16.70
N HIS A 103 -5.11 -5.31 15.39
CA HIS A 103 -4.88 -3.99 14.83
C HIS A 103 -6.12 -3.10 14.89
N LYS A 104 -7.32 -3.64 14.66
CA LYS A 104 -8.59 -2.91 14.78
C LYS A 104 -8.71 -2.28 16.17
N HIS A 105 -8.44 -3.06 17.21
CA HIS A 105 -8.46 -2.59 18.59
C HIS A 105 -7.31 -1.63 18.90
N GLY A 106 -6.07 -1.96 18.52
CA GLY A 106 -4.92 -1.11 18.80
C GLY A 106 -4.97 0.26 18.12
N LEU A 107 -5.59 0.33 16.94
CA LEU A 107 -5.79 1.58 16.20
C LEU A 107 -7.04 2.35 16.66
N GLY A 108 -7.95 1.72 17.42
CA GLY A 108 -9.23 2.31 17.80
C GLY A 108 -10.12 2.59 16.58
N LEU A 109 -10.22 1.61 15.66
CA LEU A 109 -10.95 1.77 14.40
C LEU A 109 -12.44 2.12 14.60
N ASP A 110 -13.04 1.68 15.70
CA ASP A 110 -14.44 1.99 16.04
C ASP A 110 -14.59 3.41 16.63
N ASP A 111 -13.50 3.99 17.18
CA ASP A 111 -13.50 5.29 17.85
C ASP A 111 -13.01 6.44 16.94
N ARG A 112 -12.41 6.10 15.79
CA ARG A 112 -11.79 7.06 14.87
C ARG A 112 -12.21 6.81 13.43
N SER A 113 -12.57 7.86 12.71
CA SER A 113 -13.00 7.78 11.31
C SER A 113 -11.85 7.69 10.28
N GLY A 114 -10.59 7.66 10.73
CA GLY A 114 -9.40 7.72 9.86
C GLY A 114 -8.95 9.15 9.53
N PRO A 115 -8.17 9.37 8.45
CA PRO A 115 -7.73 8.36 7.46
C PRO A 115 -6.77 7.32 8.03
N TRP A 116 -6.68 6.17 7.37
CA TRP A 116 -5.81 5.05 7.74
C TRP A 116 -4.74 4.80 6.68
N LEU A 117 -3.51 4.53 7.11
CA LEU A 117 -2.38 4.22 6.24
C LEU A 117 -1.89 2.80 6.49
N ASP A 118 -1.91 1.97 5.45
CA ASP A 118 -1.26 0.67 5.40
C ASP A 118 0.11 0.83 4.75
N LEU A 119 1.16 0.84 5.57
CA LEU A 119 2.55 1.05 5.14
C LEU A 119 3.18 -0.29 4.74
N SER A 120 3.84 -0.34 3.59
CA SER A 120 4.32 -1.58 2.95
C SER A 120 3.16 -2.54 2.69
N CYS A 121 2.10 -2.01 2.08
CA CYS A 121 0.82 -2.71 1.94
C CYS A 121 0.87 -3.96 1.06
N GLY A 122 1.95 -4.16 0.30
CA GLY A 122 2.11 -5.27 -0.62
C GLY A 122 0.92 -5.38 -1.58
N PRO A 123 0.37 -6.59 -1.79
CA PRO A 123 -0.82 -6.81 -2.64
C PRO A 123 -2.15 -6.27 -2.07
N GLY A 124 -2.12 -5.47 -0.99
CA GLY A 124 -3.29 -4.82 -0.40
C GLY A 124 -4.22 -5.76 0.37
N ALA A 125 -3.71 -6.84 0.95
CA ALA A 125 -4.53 -7.74 1.78
C ALA A 125 -5.06 -7.04 3.04
N PHE A 126 -4.19 -6.27 3.71
CA PHE A 126 -4.54 -5.58 4.94
C PHE A 126 -5.35 -4.31 4.68
N ALA A 127 -4.96 -3.48 3.71
CA ALA A 127 -5.76 -2.35 3.25
C ALA A 127 -7.22 -2.72 2.92
N ARG A 128 -7.47 -3.83 2.21
CA ARG A 128 -8.85 -4.31 1.93
C ARG A 128 -9.58 -4.75 3.18
N ALA A 129 -8.88 -5.42 4.10
CA ALA A 129 -9.47 -5.84 5.37
C ALA A 129 -9.85 -4.64 6.25
N LEU A 130 -9.01 -3.60 6.28
CA LEU A 130 -9.30 -2.32 6.94
C LEU A 130 -10.50 -1.61 6.28
N ALA A 131 -10.56 -1.58 4.95
CA ALA A 131 -11.69 -0.97 4.23
C ALA A 131 -13.02 -1.67 4.55
N ALA A 132 -13.01 -3.00 4.66
CA ALA A 132 -14.19 -3.77 5.08
C ALA A 132 -14.57 -3.54 6.56
N ALA A 133 -13.57 -3.36 7.42
CA ALA A 133 -13.77 -3.16 8.87
C ALA A 133 -14.16 -1.73 9.25
N ALA A 134 -13.82 -0.74 8.42
CA ALA A 134 -14.15 0.67 8.60
C ALA A 134 -14.83 1.24 7.33
N PRO A 135 -16.09 0.85 7.04
CA PRO A 135 -16.81 1.35 5.87
C PRO A 135 -16.89 2.88 5.83
N GLY A 136 -16.56 3.47 4.69
CA GLY A 136 -16.58 4.93 4.50
C GLY A 136 -15.33 5.66 5.02
N ALA A 137 -14.42 4.98 5.72
CA ALA A 137 -13.13 5.56 6.06
C ALA A 137 -12.18 5.56 4.86
N LEU A 138 -11.35 6.61 4.74
CA LEU A 138 -10.29 6.66 3.74
C LEU A 138 -9.14 5.74 4.14
N ILE A 139 -8.90 4.68 3.36
CA ILE A 139 -7.75 3.77 3.51
C ILE A 139 -6.75 4.02 2.38
N VAL A 140 -5.50 4.29 2.74
CA VAL A 140 -4.40 4.49 1.78
C VAL A 140 -3.39 3.36 1.97
N GLY A 141 -3.10 2.62 0.89
CA GLY A 141 -1.97 1.69 0.84
C GLY A 141 -0.75 2.38 0.25
N LEU A 142 0.41 2.23 0.88
CA LEU A 142 1.68 2.75 0.39
C LEU A 142 2.70 1.61 0.29
N ASP A 143 3.33 1.45 -0.86
CA ASP A 143 4.41 0.49 -1.08
C ASP A 143 5.42 1.06 -2.08
N LEU A 144 6.62 0.50 -2.13
CA LEU A 144 7.64 0.82 -3.14
C LEU A 144 7.57 -0.11 -4.35
N SER A 145 7.08 -1.34 -4.18
CA SER A 145 7.02 -2.34 -5.24
C SER A 145 5.86 -2.07 -6.19
N ARG A 146 6.19 -1.69 -7.42
CA ARG A 146 5.20 -1.46 -8.46
C ARG A 146 4.35 -2.70 -8.75
N ALA A 147 4.98 -3.87 -8.83
CA ALA A 147 4.29 -5.14 -9.10
C ALA A 147 3.26 -5.49 -8.00
N MET A 148 3.59 -5.20 -6.73
CA MET A 148 2.66 -5.40 -5.61
C MET A 148 1.47 -4.46 -5.71
N LEU A 149 1.72 -3.18 -6.03
CA LEU A 149 0.68 -2.16 -6.17
C LEU A 149 -0.24 -2.40 -7.37
N ASP A 150 0.28 -2.93 -8.47
CA ASP A 150 -0.54 -3.30 -9.63
C ASP A 150 -1.54 -4.41 -9.25
N VAL A 151 -1.09 -5.41 -8.48
CA VAL A 151 -1.98 -6.45 -7.93
C VAL A 151 -2.96 -5.86 -6.92
N ALA A 152 -2.52 -4.95 -6.05
CA ALA A 152 -3.38 -4.29 -5.08
C ALA A 152 -4.50 -3.50 -5.78
N ALA A 153 -4.16 -2.68 -6.77
CA ALA A 153 -5.12 -1.89 -7.56
C ALA A 153 -6.16 -2.76 -8.26
N GLN A 154 -5.75 -3.90 -8.83
CA GLN A 154 -6.68 -4.87 -9.44
C GLN A 154 -7.65 -5.46 -8.41
N ARG A 155 -7.19 -5.71 -7.17
CA ARG A 155 -7.99 -6.34 -6.11
C ARG A 155 -8.86 -5.36 -5.33
N THR A 156 -8.54 -4.07 -5.36
CA THR A 156 -9.29 -3.00 -4.66
C THR A 156 -10.33 -2.34 -5.56
N ALA A 157 -10.31 -2.56 -6.87
CA ALA A 157 -11.27 -1.97 -7.81
C ALA A 157 -12.76 -2.31 -7.57
N GLY A 158 -13.06 -3.21 -6.62
CA GLY A 158 -14.43 -3.60 -6.23
C GLY A 158 -14.83 -3.18 -4.79
N TYR A 159 -14.01 -2.37 -4.11
CA TYR A 159 -14.31 -1.76 -2.81
C TYR A 159 -14.50 -0.25 -2.98
#